data_AF-A0A7W7D3S7-F1
#
_entry.id   AF-A0A7W7D3S7-F1
#
_cell.length_a   1.000
_cell.length_b   1.000
_cell.length_c   1.000
_cell.angle_alpha   90.00
_cell.angle_beta   90.00
_cell.angle_gamma   90.00
#
_symmetry.space_group_name_H-M   'P 1'
#
loop_
_entity.id
_entity.type
_entity.pdbx_description
1 polymer ?
#
loop_
_entity_poly.entity_id
_entity_poly.type
_entity_poly.pdbx_seq_one_letter_code
_entity_poly.pdbx_strand_id
1 'polypeptide(L)'
;MEAKPRRWDPAERAAAAQLDQLEPGWFVTYGVGSRRFVAIAAWRVPSPLRIETASIKELRELMREAESEAARPGELWTRVA
;
A
#
# COMPACT_ATOMS: atom_id res chain seq x y z
N MET A 1 -8.59 -37.29 -11.14
CA MET A 1 -8.04 -36.32 -10.16
C MET A 1 -8.57 -34.96 -10.54
N GLU A 2 -9.57 -34.45 -9.84
CA GLU A 2 -10.14 -33.13 -10.12
C GLU A 2 -9.25 -32.08 -9.45
N ALA A 3 -8.42 -31.40 -10.24
CA ALA A 3 -7.62 -30.29 -9.74
C ALA A 3 -8.57 -29.12 -9.45
N LYS A 4 -8.97 -28.95 -8.18
CA LYS A 4 -9.69 -27.75 -7.73
C LYS A 4 -8.95 -26.51 -8.24
N PRO A 5 -9.61 -25.56 -8.94
CA PRO A 5 -8.95 -24.34 -9.37
C PRO A 5 -8.39 -23.65 -8.13
N ARG A 6 -7.07 -23.45 -8.11
CA ARG A 6 -6.36 -22.77 -7.04
C ARG A 6 -6.96 -21.37 -6.94
N ARG A 7 -7.81 -21.17 -5.93
CA ARG A 7 -8.62 -19.98 -5.72
C ARG A 7 -7.70 -18.87 -5.23
N TRP A 8 -7.03 -18.20 -6.16
CA TRP A 8 -6.09 -17.14 -5.87
C TRP A 8 -6.82 -15.94 -5.25
N ASP A 9 -6.89 -15.94 -3.92
CA ASP A 9 -7.22 -14.85 -2.99
C ASP A 9 -8.12 -13.74 -3.58
N PRO A 10 -9.35 -14.08 -4.05
CA PRO A 10 -10.19 -13.16 -4.79
C PRO A 10 -10.76 -12.04 -3.91
N ALA A 11 -10.96 -12.31 -2.62
CA ALA A 11 -11.47 -11.32 -1.67
C ALA A 11 -10.40 -10.25 -1.39
N GLU A 12 -9.16 -10.66 -1.22
CA GLU A 12 -8.00 -9.81 -0.99
C GLU A 12 -7.72 -8.94 -2.21
N ARG A 13 -7.80 -9.52 -3.41
CA ARG A 13 -7.66 -8.75 -4.66
C ARG A 13 -8.78 -7.73 -4.83
N ALA A 14 -10.02 -8.10 -4.51
CA ALA A 14 -11.14 -7.16 -4.56
C ALA A 14 -10.98 -6.03 -3.53
N ALA A 15 -10.53 -6.35 -2.31
CA ALA A 15 -10.25 -5.35 -1.29
C ALA A 15 -9.13 -4.38 -1.68
N ALA A 16 -8.05 -4.89 -2.28
CA ALA A 16 -6.96 -4.06 -2.79
C ALA A 16 -7.45 -3.13 -3.92
N ALA A 17 -8.22 -3.66 -4.88
CA ALA A 17 -8.78 -2.86 -5.97
C ALA A 17 -9.77 -1.80 -5.47
N GLN A 18 -10.60 -2.12 -4.47
CA GLN A 18 -11.49 -1.14 -3.85
C GLN A 18 -10.68 -0.03 -3.18
N LEU A 19 -9.62 -0.36 -2.45
CA LEU A 19 -8.78 0.65 -1.80
C LEU A 19 -8.04 1.53 -2.81
N ASP A 20 -7.51 0.94 -3.89
CA ASP A 20 -6.90 1.65 -5.02
C ASP A 20 -7.85 2.72 -5.60
N GLN A 21 -9.12 2.37 -5.80
CA GLN A 21 -10.13 3.30 -6.31
C GLN A 21 -10.50 4.41 -5.32
N LEU A 22 -10.44 4.13 -4.01
CA LEU A 22 -10.81 5.09 -2.97
C LEU A 22 -9.69 6.08 -2.63
N GLU A 23 -8.44 5.74 -2.93
CA GLU A 23 -7.26 6.47 -2.50
C GLU A 23 -6.44 6.92 -3.72
N PRO A 24 -6.85 7.98 -4.44
CA PRO A 24 -6.27 8.36 -5.74
C PRO A 24 -4.80 8.81 -5.67
N GLY A 25 -4.27 9.07 -4.48
CA GLY A 25 -2.86 9.35 -4.26
C GLY A 25 -1.98 8.09 -4.21
N TRP A 26 -2.59 6.90 -4.18
CA TRP A 26 -1.88 5.64 -4.03
C TRP A 26 -2.19 4.70 -5.18
N PHE A 27 -1.21 3.88 -5.53
CA PHE A 27 -1.42 2.67 -6.30
C PHE A 27 -1.40 1.46 -5.35
N VAL A 28 -2.50 0.73 -5.28
CA VAL A 28 -2.70 -0.39 -4.34
C VAL A 28 -2.90 -1.70 -5.09
N THR A 29 -2.17 -2.74 -4.67
CA THR A 29 -2.27 -4.08 -5.27
C THR A 29 -2.11 -5.19 -4.23
N TYR A 30 -2.49 -6.41 -4.59
CA TYR A 30 -2.29 -7.61 -3.78
C TYR A 30 -1.37 -8.59 -4.50
N GLY A 31 -0.22 -8.85 -3.90
CA GLY A 31 0.76 -9.80 -4.40
C GLY A 31 0.39 -11.23 -4.04
N VAL A 32 -0.10 -12.01 -5.01
CA VAL A 32 -0.51 -13.41 -4.79
C VAL A 32 0.63 -14.36 -4.37
N GLY A 33 1.88 -14.04 -4.74
CA GLY A 33 3.04 -14.83 -4.36
C GLY A 33 3.48 -14.58 -2.92
N SER A 34 3.43 -13.32 -2.47
CA SER A 34 3.81 -12.91 -1.11
C SER A 34 2.64 -12.92 -0.12
N ARG A 35 1.40 -12.95 -0.63
CA ARG A 35 0.16 -12.74 0.12
C ARG A 35 0.16 -11.44 0.93
N ARG A 36 0.71 -10.39 0.33
CA ARG A 36 0.80 -9.05 0.92
C ARG A 36 0.05 -8.04 0.08
N PHE A 37 -0.64 -7.13 0.77
CA PHE A 37 -1.08 -5.87 0.20
C PHE A 37 0.12 -4.95 0.06
N VAL A 38 0.15 -4.22 -1.05
CA VAL A 38 1.21 -3.29 -1.40
C VAL A 38 0.56 -1.96 -1.77
N ALA A 39 1.03 -0.87 -1.18
CA ALA A 39 0.68 0.48 -1.57
C ALA A 39 1.94 1.23 -2.02
N ILE A 40 1.87 1.95 -3.13
CA ILE A 40 2.94 2.80 -3.66
C ILE A 40 2.39 4.21 -3.81
N ALA A 41 3.10 5.20 -3.25
CA ALA A 41 2.68 6.59 -3.37
C ALA A 41 2.77 7.06 -4.83
N ALA A 42 1.71 7.67 -5.35
CA ALA A 42 1.64 8.20 -6.71
C ALA A 42 1.97 9.70 -6.79
N TRP A 43 2.07 10.39 -5.65
CA TRP A 43 2.54 11.77 -5.60
C TRP A 43 4.07 11.85 -5.56
N ARG A 44 4.59 13.08 -5.78
CA ARG A 44 6.03 13.32 -5.80
C ARG A 44 6.61 13.23 -4.40
N VAL A 45 7.45 12.21 -4.20
CA VAL A 45 8.25 11.99 -3.00
C VAL A 45 9.74 11.96 -3.36
N PRO A 46 10.65 12.38 -2.46
CA PRO A 46 12.09 12.38 -2.74
C PRO A 46 12.67 10.96 -2.93
N SER A 47 12.02 9.95 -2.35
CA SER A 47 12.31 8.53 -2.57
C SER A 47 10.99 7.77 -2.74
N PRO A 48 10.89 6.78 -3.66
CA PRO A 48 9.66 6.01 -3.84
C PRO A 48 9.17 5.40 -2.53
N LEU A 49 8.00 5.83 -2.08
CA LEU A 49 7.39 5.31 -0.86
C LEU A 49 6.54 4.08 -1.20
N ARG A 50 6.92 2.95 -0.61
CA ARG A 50 6.25 1.65 -0.78
C ARG A 50 6.01 1.03 0.59
N ILE A 51 4.78 0.60 0.83
CA ILE A 51 4.34 -0.02 2.08
C ILE A 51 3.81 -1.41 1.75
N GLU A 52 4.19 -2.41 2.54
CA GLU A 52 3.72 -3.79 2.38
C GLU A 52 3.25 -4.36 3.71
N THR A 53 2.05 -4.94 3.74
CA THR A 53 1.52 -5.63 4.92
C THR A 53 0.60 -6.79 4.52
N ALA A 54 0.34 -7.72 5.45
CA ALA A 54 -0.64 -8.79 5.27
C ALA A 54 -2.09 -8.34 5.52
N SER A 55 -2.31 -7.11 6.03
CA SER A 55 -3.62 -6.60 6.41
C SER A 55 -3.99 -5.34 5.64
N ILE A 56 -5.16 -5.34 5.00
CA ILE A 56 -5.69 -4.17 4.28
C ILE A 56 -5.97 -3.00 5.23
N LYS A 57 -6.38 -3.28 6.48
CA LYS A 57 -6.66 -2.25 7.48
C LYS A 57 -5.38 -1.54 7.90
N GLU A 58 -4.35 -2.34 8.22
CA GLU A 58 -3.02 -1.82 8.58
C GLU A 58 -2.40 -1.05 7.42
N LEU A 59 -2.59 -1.51 6.18
CA LEU A 59 -2.11 -0.81 4.99
C LEU A 59 -2.68 0.61 4.94
N ARG A 60 -3.99 0.74 5.17
CA ARG A 60 -4.66 2.04 5.16
C ARG A 60 -4.19 2.96 6.29
N GLU A 61 -3.96 2.41 7.48
CA GLU A 61 -3.43 3.19 8.62
C GLU A 61 -2.03 3.74 8.29
N LEU A 62 -1.13 2.89 7.77
CA LEU A 62 0.21 3.28 7.35
C LEU A 62 0.20 4.28 6.20
N MET A 63 -0.73 4.15 5.24
CA MET A 63 -0.92 5.14 4.16
C MET A 63 -1.26 6.52 4.72
N ARG A 64 -2.14 6.62 5.73
CA ARG A 64 -2.50 7.90 6.37
C ARG A 64 -1.37 8.48 7.21
N GLU A 65 -0.60 7.63 7.88
CA GLU A 65 0.60 8.06 8.59
C GLU A 65 1.61 8.67 7.62
N ALA A 66 1.91 7.97 6.53
CA ALA A 66 2.78 8.45 5.46
C ALA A 66 2.34 9.78 4.84
N GLU A 67 1.05 9.95 4.56
CA GLU A 67 0.49 11.22 4.09
C GLU A 67 0.69 12.34 5.11
N SER A 68 0.47 12.04 6.39
CA SER A 68 0.64 12.99 7.48
C SER A 68 2.11 13.41 7.63
N GLU A 69 3.05 12.48 7.50
CA GLU A 69 4.48 12.76 7.49
C GLU A 69 4.87 13.62 6.28
N ALA A 70 4.37 13.29 5.09
CA ALA A 70 4.63 14.05 3.87
C ALA A 70 4.03 15.48 3.91
N ALA A 71 2.90 15.65 4.60
CA ALA A 71 2.23 16.94 4.76
C ALA A 71 2.87 17.85 5.81
N ARG A 72 3.75 17.34 6.68
CA ARG A 72 4.47 18.16 7.68
C ARG A 72 5.51 19.03 6.96
N PRO A 73 5.31 20.35 6.87
CA PRO A 73 6.33 21.23 6.34
C PRO A 73 7.37 21.48 7.44
N GLY A 74 8.55 20.84 7.37
CA GLY A 74 9.68 21.27 8.20
C GLY A 74 10.77 20.27 8.58
N GLU A 75 10.59 18.95 8.44
CA GLU A 75 11.59 17.97 8.93
C GLU A 75 12.48 17.36 7.83
N LEU A 76 12.65 18.05 6.71
CA LEU A 76 13.40 17.53 5.56
C LEU A 76 14.90 17.91 5.55
N TRP A 77 15.49 18.42 6.64
CA TRP A 77 16.94 18.74 6.64
C TRP A 77 17.71 18.66 7.97
N THR A 78 17.16 18.20 9.08
CA THR A 78 17.92 18.14 10.35
C THR A 78 18.17 16.71 10.84
N ARG A 79 19.01 15.97 10.12
CA ARG A 79 19.95 15.03 10.77
C ARG A 79 21.18 14.77 9.91
N VAL A 80 22.03 15.78 9.84
CA VAL A 80 23.49 15.59 9.73
C VAL A 80 24.11 16.41 10.84
N ALA A 81 24.47 15.73 11.93
CA ALA A 81 25.44 16.16 12.93
C ALA A 81 26.02 14.89 13.56
#